data_AF-A0A3B8VPR6-F1
#
_entry.id   AF-A0A3B8VPR6-F1
#
_cell.length_a   1.000
_cell.length_b   1.000
_cell.length_c   1.000
_cell.angle_alpha   90.00
_cell.angle_beta   90.00
_cell.angle_gamma   90.00
#
_symmetry.space_group_name_H-M   'P 1'
#
loop_
_entity.id
_entity.type
_entity.pdbx_description
1 polymer ?
#
loop_
_entity_poly.entity_id
_entity_poly.type
_entity_poly.pdbx_seq_one_letter_code
_entity_poly.pdbx_strand_id
1 'polypeptide(L)'
;MASWVHSFNPAIIAIDSPCQFAALGKSRKPERDLMQAGIHSFFTPTEELARNSRFYDWVFNGMALYQSLSYPVFSGKFESTGLCIETFPNAIEKIMLPQSSIRVGESKNAVRRLVLDRLGYAAEELPSMDFVDAALCSIAAERFHYGKYRLFGNSIDGFIVTPI
;
A
#
# COMPACT_ATOMS: atom_id res chain seq x y z
N MET A 1 18.37 -0.70 9.64
CA MET A 1 17.11 -1.49 9.72
C MET A 1 16.61 -1.63 8.28
N ALA A 2 16.01 -2.76 7.88
CA ALA A 2 15.58 -3.09 6.50
C ALA A 2 16.64 -3.14 5.37
N SER A 3 17.93 -2.91 5.65
CA SER A 3 19.01 -2.98 4.64
C SER A 3 19.18 -4.36 3.98
N TRP A 4 18.65 -5.42 4.59
CA TRP A 4 18.61 -6.75 3.98
C TRP A 4 17.81 -6.77 2.67
N VAL A 5 16.87 -5.84 2.46
CA VAL A 5 16.08 -5.75 1.22
C VAL A 5 16.98 -5.53 0.00
N HIS A 6 18.12 -4.84 0.14
CA HIS A 6 19.04 -4.62 -0.96
C HIS A 6 19.64 -5.91 -1.54
N SER A 7 19.76 -6.99 -0.75
CA SER A 7 20.29 -8.27 -1.27
C SER A 7 19.37 -8.93 -2.28
N PHE A 8 18.09 -8.54 -2.32
CA PHE A 8 17.12 -9.04 -3.28
C PHE A 8 17.08 -8.26 -4.59
N ASN A 9 17.79 -7.12 -4.68
CA ASN A 9 17.79 -6.20 -5.83
C ASN A 9 16.36 -5.96 -6.39
N PRO A 10 15.40 -5.50 -5.55
CA PRO A 10 14.01 -5.43 -5.95
C PRO A 10 13.78 -4.38 -7.05
N ALA A 11 12.99 -4.76 -8.06
CA ALA A 11 12.56 -3.80 -9.07
C ALA A 11 11.60 -2.76 -8.48
N ILE A 12 10.68 -3.18 -7.60
CA ILE A 12 9.69 -2.33 -6.92
C ILE A 12 9.50 -2.86 -5.49
N ILE A 13 9.39 -1.94 -4.53
CA ILE A 13 9.06 -2.26 -3.13
C ILE A 13 7.72 -1.62 -2.81
N ALA A 14 6.70 -2.42 -2.57
CA ALA A 14 5.40 -1.93 -2.11
C ALA A 14 5.33 -1.91 -0.58
N ILE A 15 4.84 -0.81 -0.02
CA ILE A 15 4.80 -0.61 1.43
C ILE A 15 3.38 -0.25 1.85
N ASP A 16 2.85 -0.99 2.84
CA ASP A 16 1.58 -0.71 3.52
C ASP A 16 1.75 0.40 4.56
N SER A 17 2.08 1.60 4.07
CA SER A 17 2.17 2.79 4.91
C SER A 17 2.25 4.06 4.07
N PRO A 18 1.66 5.18 4.55
CA PRO A 18 1.88 6.50 4.00
C PRO A 18 3.36 6.80 3.79
N CYS A 19 3.71 7.22 2.57
CA CYS A 19 5.08 7.67 2.26
C CYS A 19 5.37 9.09 2.77
N GLN A 20 4.32 9.86 3.09
CA GLN A 20 4.42 11.23 3.59
C GLN A 20 3.16 11.65 4.34
N PHE A 21 3.27 12.75 5.09
CA PHE A 21 2.14 13.47 5.66
C PHE A 21 1.41 14.32 4.62
N ALA A 22 0.20 14.76 4.93
CA ALA A 22 -0.50 15.75 4.11
C ALA A 22 0.25 17.08 4.08
N ALA A 23 0.25 17.72 2.92
CA ALA A 23 0.76 19.08 2.79
C ALA A 23 -0.11 20.09 3.57
N LEU A 24 -1.41 19.81 3.70
CA LEU A 24 -2.33 20.64 4.46
C LEU A 24 -3.50 19.85 5.07
N GLY A 25 -3.84 20.17 6.32
CA GLY A 25 -5.06 19.73 6.97
C GLY A 25 -5.05 18.26 7.42
N LYS A 26 -6.21 17.61 7.33
CA LYS A 26 -6.50 16.34 8.01
C LYS A 26 -6.34 15.09 7.14
N SER A 27 -6.07 15.24 5.84
CA SER A 27 -5.95 14.10 4.92
C SER A 27 -5.14 14.46 3.69
N ARG A 28 -4.60 13.43 3.03
CA ARG A 28 -3.91 13.52 1.75
C ARG A 28 -4.89 13.41 0.58
N LYS A 29 -4.58 14.03 -0.56
CA LYS A 29 -5.30 13.84 -1.82
C LYS A 29 -5.54 12.37 -2.19
N PRO A 30 -4.55 11.45 -2.16
CA PRO A 30 -4.77 10.04 -2.47
C PRO A 30 -5.89 9.37 -1.64
N GLU A 31 -5.97 9.68 -0.35
CA GLU A 31 -6.98 9.09 0.55
C GLU A 31 -8.39 9.59 0.22
N ARG A 32 -8.51 10.88 -0.13
CA ARG A 32 -9.78 11.46 -0.58
C ARG A 32 -10.23 10.86 -1.92
N ASP A 33 -9.28 10.63 -2.84
CA ASP A 33 -9.57 10.06 -4.15
C ASP A 33 -10.03 8.60 -4.03
N LEU A 34 -9.40 7.83 -3.14
CA LEU A 34 -9.86 6.47 -2.81
C LEU A 34 -11.26 6.46 -2.23
N MET A 35 -11.57 7.39 -1.31
CA MET A 35 -12.90 7.50 -0.72
C MET A 35 -13.96 7.78 -1.80
N GLN A 36 -13.66 8.66 -2.77
CA GLN A 36 -14.55 8.92 -3.92
C GLN A 36 -14.75 7.68 -4.79
N ALA A 37 -13.76 6.79 -4.85
CA ALA A 37 -13.85 5.48 -5.51
C ALA A 37 -14.49 4.38 -4.65
N GLY A 38 -15.02 4.69 -3.46
CA GLY A 38 -15.64 3.71 -2.55
C GLY A 38 -14.64 2.81 -1.79
N ILE A 39 -13.36 3.20 -1.75
CA ILE A 39 -12.29 2.51 -1.05
C ILE A 39 -11.92 3.31 0.19
N HIS A 40 -12.17 2.75 1.37
CA HIS A 40 -11.85 3.41 2.63
C HIS A 40 -10.39 3.18 3.02
N SER A 41 -9.75 4.24 3.52
CA SER A 41 -8.44 4.26 4.15
C SER A 41 -8.48 5.18 5.38
N PHE A 42 -7.56 4.99 6.31
CA PHE A 42 -7.33 6.00 7.35
C PHE A 42 -6.67 7.22 6.73
N PHE A 43 -7.05 8.41 7.20
CA PHE A 43 -6.48 9.65 6.71
C PHE A 43 -5.17 9.97 7.42
N THR A 44 -4.19 10.43 6.65
CA THR A 44 -2.90 10.88 7.14
C THR A 44 -2.91 12.41 7.14
N PRO A 45 -2.93 13.05 8.32
CA PRO A 45 -2.96 14.51 8.39
C PRO A 45 -1.56 15.10 8.15
N THR A 46 -1.42 16.41 8.30
CA THR A 46 -0.12 17.06 8.45
C THR A 46 0.66 16.48 9.64
N GLU A 47 1.98 16.52 9.58
CA GLU A 47 2.84 16.05 10.67
C GLU A 47 2.53 16.69 12.03
N GLU A 48 2.29 18.00 12.07
CA GLU A 48 1.95 18.73 13.30
C GLU A 48 0.71 18.14 13.99
N LEU A 49 -0.35 17.90 13.22
CA LEU A 49 -1.57 17.25 13.73
C LEU A 49 -1.32 15.80 14.12
N ALA A 50 -0.51 15.07 13.36
CA ALA A 50 -0.17 13.68 13.67
C ALA A 50 0.57 13.56 15.01
N ARG A 51 1.51 14.48 15.31
CA ARG A 51 2.28 14.53 16.56
C ARG A 51 1.40 14.70 17.80
N ASN A 52 0.21 15.26 17.65
CA ASN A 52 -0.73 15.46 18.76
C ASN A 52 -1.55 14.20 19.12
N SER A 53 -1.34 13.05 18.45
CA SER A 53 -2.07 11.82 18.74
C SER A 53 -1.23 10.56 18.51
N ARG A 54 -1.19 9.69 19.52
CA ARG A 54 -0.56 8.36 19.44
C ARG A 54 -1.19 7.45 18.38
N PHE A 55 -2.41 7.76 17.93
CA PHE A 55 -3.04 7.03 16.84
C PHE A 55 -2.18 7.01 15.57
N TYR A 56 -1.36 8.05 15.33
CA TYR A 56 -0.54 8.15 14.12
C TYR A 56 0.87 7.60 14.24
N ASP A 57 1.24 6.96 15.36
CA ASP A 57 2.59 6.40 15.55
C ASP A 57 3.01 5.46 14.41
N TRP A 58 2.05 4.71 13.83
CA TRP A 58 2.28 3.82 12.70
C TRP A 58 2.70 4.55 11.42
N VAL A 59 2.26 5.80 11.21
CA VAL A 59 2.67 6.65 10.08
C VAL A 59 4.14 7.03 10.22
N PHE A 60 4.56 7.43 11.42
CA PHE A 60 5.97 7.76 11.69
C PHE A 60 6.88 6.55 11.47
N ASN A 61 6.45 5.36 11.92
CA ASN A 61 7.19 4.12 11.67
C ASN A 61 7.28 3.79 10.18
N GLY A 62 6.20 4.02 9.42
CA GLY A 62 6.21 3.91 7.96
C GLY A 62 7.24 4.81 7.31
N MET A 63 7.24 6.11 7.64
CA MET A 63 8.20 7.07 7.10
C MET A 63 9.64 6.71 7.46
N ALA A 64 9.88 6.22 8.68
CA ALA A 64 11.20 5.71 9.07
C ALA A 64 11.62 4.48 8.23
N LEU A 65 10.68 3.60 7.87
CA LEU A 65 10.94 2.48 6.97
C LEU A 65 11.36 2.97 5.57
N TYR A 66 10.61 3.89 4.95
CA TYR A 66 10.98 4.48 3.65
C TYR A 66 12.39 5.08 3.69
N GLN A 67 12.71 5.85 4.72
CA GLN A 67 14.05 6.43 4.91
C GLN A 67 15.13 5.34 5.04
N SER A 68 14.86 4.29 5.81
CA SER A 68 15.84 3.20 6.04
C SER A 68 16.12 2.35 4.80
N LEU A 69 15.14 2.22 3.90
CA LEU A 69 15.27 1.48 2.65
C LEU A 69 16.14 2.21 1.63
N SER A 70 16.27 3.54 1.72
CA SER A 70 17.10 4.35 0.81
C SER A 70 16.78 4.17 -0.69
N TYR A 71 15.54 3.78 -1.01
CA TYR A 71 15.01 3.77 -2.38
C TYR A 71 14.15 5.02 -2.62
N PRO A 72 14.16 5.59 -3.83
CA PRO A 72 13.28 6.71 -4.18
C PRO A 72 11.81 6.30 -4.05
N VAL A 73 10.96 7.22 -3.59
CA VAL A 73 9.50 7.04 -3.58
C VAL A 73 8.93 7.48 -4.92
N PHE A 74 7.98 6.70 -5.45
CA PHE A 74 7.30 7.03 -6.70
C PHE A 74 6.61 8.40 -6.65
N SER A 75 6.93 9.25 -7.61
CA SER A 75 6.47 10.65 -7.70
C SER A 75 5.46 10.89 -8.83
N GLY A 76 4.87 9.82 -9.39
CA GLY A 76 3.89 9.91 -10.49
C GLY A 76 4.49 9.67 -11.88
N LYS A 77 5.81 9.54 -12.00
CA LYS A 77 6.52 9.20 -13.24
C LYS A 77 7.36 7.94 -13.04
N PHE A 78 7.19 6.97 -13.93
CA PHE A 78 8.00 5.76 -13.92
C PHE A 78 9.26 6.02 -14.74
N GLU A 79 10.36 6.36 -14.06
CA GLU A 79 11.63 6.71 -14.70
C GLU A 79 12.64 5.55 -14.63
N SER A 80 12.60 4.75 -13.56
CA SER A 80 13.47 3.58 -13.38
C SER A 80 12.84 2.55 -12.43
N THR A 81 13.42 1.35 -12.41
CA THR A 81 13.23 0.39 -11.32
C THR A 81 14.04 0.80 -10.09
N GLY A 82 13.91 0.04 -8.99
CA GLY A 82 14.50 0.35 -7.70
C GLY A 82 13.80 1.53 -7.06
N LEU A 83 12.49 1.42 -6.83
CA LEU A 83 11.70 2.45 -6.17
C LEU A 83 10.67 1.86 -5.20
N CYS A 84 10.22 2.68 -4.26
CA CYS A 84 9.14 2.38 -3.34
C CYS A 84 7.81 2.95 -3.84
N ILE A 85 6.75 2.16 -3.70
CA ILE A 85 5.36 2.61 -3.89
C ILE A 85 4.58 2.43 -2.59
N GLU A 86 3.65 3.36 -2.35
CA GLU A 86 2.64 3.21 -1.32
C GLU A 86 1.45 2.42 -1.86
N THR A 87 0.98 1.45 -1.07
CA THR A 87 -0.25 0.69 -1.34
C THR A 87 -0.84 0.22 0.00
N PHE A 88 -1.94 -0.54 -0.01
CA PHE A 88 -2.42 -1.22 1.19
C PHE A 88 -3.38 -2.39 0.85
N PRO A 89 -3.40 -3.46 1.66
CA PRO A 89 -4.16 -4.68 1.39
C PRO A 89 -5.67 -4.47 1.13
N ASN A 90 -6.31 -3.56 1.86
CA ASN A 90 -7.75 -3.29 1.70
C ASN A 90 -8.12 -2.67 0.34
N ALA A 91 -7.22 -1.88 -0.27
CA ALA A 91 -7.44 -1.40 -1.64
C ALA A 91 -7.27 -2.52 -2.66
N ILE A 92 -6.23 -3.36 -2.46
CA ILE A 92 -5.92 -4.49 -3.35
C ILE A 92 -7.09 -5.48 -3.38
N GLU A 93 -7.58 -5.92 -2.21
CA GLU A 93 -8.70 -6.87 -2.16
C GLU A 93 -9.98 -6.30 -2.81
N LYS A 94 -10.29 -5.01 -2.58
CA LYS A 94 -11.47 -4.36 -3.16
C LYS A 94 -11.42 -4.24 -4.67
N ILE A 95 -10.24 -4.10 -5.25
CA ILE A 95 -10.07 -3.95 -6.70
C ILE A 95 -9.96 -5.31 -7.38
N MET A 96 -9.29 -6.26 -6.76
CA MET A 96 -9.02 -7.58 -7.35
C MET A 96 -10.19 -8.56 -7.18
N LEU A 97 -11.08 -8.33 -6.20
CA LEU A 97 -12.26 -9.18 -5.99
C LEU A 97 -13.57 -8.44 -6.27
N PRO A 98 -14.43 -8.99 -7.15
CA PRO A 98 -15.82 -8.55 -7.24
C PRO A 98 -16.53 -8.74 -5.90
N GLN A 99 -17.37 -7.79 -5.49
CA GLN A 99 -18.15 -7.91 -4.23
C GLN A 99 -19.01 -9.18 -4.18
N SER A 100 -19.48 -9.69 -5.31
CA SER A 100 -20.21 -10.96 -5.41
C SER A 100 -19.39 -12.19 -5.02
N SER A 101 -18.06 -12.06 -4.94
CA SER A 101 -17.16 -13.14 -4.53
C SER A 101 -16.97 -13.25 -3.03
N ILE A 102 -17.39 -12.23 -2.25
CA ILE A 102 -17.18 -12.15 -0.81
C ILE A 102 -18.47 -12.57 -0.11
N ARG A 103 -18.39 -13.54 0.80
CA ARG A 103 -19.56 -13.97 1.57
C ARG A 103 -19.83 -12.97 2.71
N VAL A 104 -21.11 -12.77 3.04
CA VAL A 104 -21.49 -11.94 4.18
C VAL A 104 -20.87 -12.52 5.46
N GLY A 105 -20.15 -11.69 6.21
CA GLY A 105 -19.48 -12.08 7.45
C GLY A 105 -18.09 -12.72 7.25
N GLU A 106 -17.57 -12.77 6.03
CA GLU A 106 -16.23 -13.28 5.76
C GLU A 106 -15.15 -12.41 6.41
N SER A 107 -14.18 -13.06 7.06
CA SER A 107 -13.10 -12.34 7.74
C SER A 107 -12.15 -11.68 6.74
N LYS A 108 -11.53 -10.56 7.13
CA LYS A 108 -10.49 -9.89 6.32
C LYS A 108 -9.38 -10.85 5.86
N ASN A 109 -8.93 -11.72 6.75
CA ASN A 109 -7.88 -12.70 6.43
C ASN A 109 -8.33 -13.70 5.35
N ALA A 110 -9.57 -14.21 5.44
CA ALA A 110 -10.13 -15.11 4.44
C ALA A 110 -10.27 -14.42 3.06
N VAL A 111 -10.80 -13.19 3.02
CA VAL A 111 -10.92 -12.42 1.78
C VAL A 111 -9.56 -12.19 1.12
N ARG A 112 -8.54 -11.82 1.91
CA ARG A 112 -7.18 -11.56 1.41
C ARG A 112 -6.51 -12.81 0.85
N ARG A 113 -6.67 -13.95 1.53
CA ARG A 113 -6.19 -15.24 1.04
C ARG A 113 -6.89 -15.65 -0.26
N LEU A 114 -8.20 -15.42 -0.36
CA LEU A 114 -8.94 -15.66 -1.60
C LEU A 114 -8.39 -14.86 -2.80
N VAL A 115 -7.88 -13.62 -2.58
CA VAL A 115 -7.19 -12.86 -3.63
C VAL A 115 -5.94 -13.62 -4.10
N LEU A 116 -5.11 -14.07 -3.16
CA LEU A 116 -3.86 -14.79 -3.42
C LEU A 116 -4.15 -16.12 -4.16
N ASP A 117 -5.11 -16.90 -3.67
CA ASP A 117 -5.50 -18.18 -4.25
C ASP A 117 -5.99 -18.03 -5.69
N ARG A 118 -6.80 -17.00 -5.99
CA ARG A 118 -7.28 -16.72 -7.35
C ARG A 118 -6.18 -16.32 -8.32
N LEU A 119 -5.06 -15.83 -7.81
CA LEU A 119 -3.87 -15.51 -8.59
C LEU A 119 -2.90 -16.69 -8.68
N GLY A 120 -3.22 -17.83 -8.04
CA GLY A 120 -2.41 -19.04 -8.07
C GLY A 120 -1.27 -19.08 -7.05
N TYR A 121 -1.30 -18.22 -6.03
CA TYR A 121 -0.34 -18.27 -4.93
C TYR A 121 -0.83 -19.21 -3.82
N ALA A 122 0.07 -20.00 -3.23
CA ALA A 122 -0.22 -20.90 -2.12
C ALA A 122 -0.38 -20.11 -0.80
N ALA A 123 -1.54 -19.47 -0.61
CA ALA A 123 -1.76 -18.59 0.53
C ALA A 123 -1.65 -19.35 1.85
N GLU A 124 -2.06 -20.63 1.89
CA GLU A 124 -1.99 -21.53 3.04
C GLU A 124 -0.59 -21.66 3.67
N GLU A 125 0.47 -21.43 2.89
CA GLU A 125 1.86 -21.48 3.37
C GLU A 125 2.26 -20.22 4.16
N LEU A 126 1.48 -19.14 4.06
CA LEU A 126 1.77 -17.89 4.75
C LEU A 126 1.38 -18.00 6.24
N PRO A 127 2.33 -17.80 7.17
CA PRO A 127 2.15 -18.16 8.58
C PRO A 127 1.31 -17.15 9.38
N SER A 128 1.14 -15.92 8.89
CA SER A 128 0.40 -14.88 9.60
C SER A 128 -0.28 -13.89 8.65
N MET A 129 -1.14 -13.04 9.22
CA MET A 129 -1.80 -11.96 8.48
C MET A 129 -0.80 -10.95 7.93
N ASP A 130 0.28 -10.66 8.65
CA ASP A 130 1.33 -9.74 8.17
C ASP A 130 2.01 -10.26 6.90
N PHE A 131 2.25 -11.57 6.82
CA PHE A 131 2.78 -12.20 5.60
C PHE A 131 1.76 -12.19 4.45
N VAL A 132 0.47 -12.37 4.74
CA VAL A 132 -0.61 -12.23 3.74
C VAL A 132 -0.67 -10.81 3.21
N ASP A 133 -0.59 -9.81 4.09
CA ASP A 133 -0.63 -8.40 3.71
C ASP A 133 0.60 -7.99 2.90
N ALA A 134 1.79 -8.48 3.28
CA ALA A 134 3.01 -8.29 2.50
C ALA A 134 2.93 -8.96 1.12
N ALA A 135 2.36 -10.16 1.02
CA ALA A 135 2.14 -10.85 -0.25
C ALA A 135 1.12 -10.12 -1.14
N LEU A 136 0.08 -9.49 -0.57
CA LEU A 136 -0.80 -8.63 -1.34
C LEU A 136 -0.07 -7.39 -1.85
N CYS A 137 0.76 -6.75 -1.01
CA CYS A 137 1.56 -5.62 -1.43
C CYS A 137 2.53 -6.01 -2.56
N SER A 138 3.12 -7.20 -2.53
CA SER A 138 4.00 -7.67 -3.61
C SER A 138 3.27 -7.84 -4.95
N ILE A 139 1.98 -8.20 -4.94
CA ILE A 139 1.14 -8.18 -6.16
C ILE A 139 1.00 -6.75 -6.70
N ALA A 140 0.79 -5.76 -5.83
CA ALA A 140 0.76 -4.36 -6.27
C ALA A 140 2.10 -3.92 -6.88
N ALA A 141 3.23 -4.33 -6.29
CA ALA A 141 4.56 -4.07 -6.83
C ALA A 141 4.77 -4.71 -8.21
N GLU A 142 4.41 -5.99 -8.37
CA GLU A 142 4.50 -6.72 -9.64
C GLU A 142 3.64 -6.06 -10.72
N ARG A 143 2.37 -5.79 -10.42
CA ARG A 143 1.43 -5.19 -11.36
C ARG A 143 1.85 -3.78 -11.75
N PHE A 144 2.37 -3.01 -10.79
CA PHE A 144 2.97 -1.71 -11.07
C PHE A 144 4.15 -1.81 -12.04
N HIS A 145 5.07 -2.75 -11.81
CA HIS A 145 6.21 -3.00 -12.69
C HIS A 145 5.79 -3.31 -14.14
N TYR A 146 4.68 -4.03 -14.33
CA TYR A 146 4.12 -4.34 -15.65
C TYR A 146 3.17 -3.27 -16.21
N GLY A 147 3.05 -2.10 -15.59
CA GLY A 147 2.18 -1.02 -16.07
C GLY A 147 0.68 -1.28 -15.87
N LYS A 148 0.30 -2.23 -15.02
CA LYS A 148 -1.09 -2.62 -14.72
C LYS A 148 -1.54 -2.06 -13.38
N TYR A 149 -1.69 -0.74 -13.30
CA TYR A 149 -2.03 -0.07 -12.04
C TYR A 149 -2.94 1.14 -12.24
N ARG A 150 -3.58 1.56 -11.16
CA ARG A 150 -4.22 2.87 -11.02
C ARG A 150 -3.48 3.70 -9.97
N LEU A 151 -3.51 5.01 -10.16
CA LEU A 151 -2.97 5.98 -9.23
C LEU A 151 -4.10 6.78 -8.61
N PHE A 152 -3.99 6.99 -7.31
CA PHE A 152 -4.77 7.96 -6.55
C PHE A 152 -3.81 8.99 -5.98
N GLY A 153 -4.17 10.28 -6.00
CA GLY A 153 -3.32 11.33 -5.44
C GLY A 153 -2.65 12.25 -6.45
N ASN A 154 -1.57 12.89 -6.04
CA ASN A 154 -0.84 13.88 -6.82
C ASN A 154 0.62 14.01 -6.35
N SER A 155 1.41 14.82 -7.03
CA SER A 155 2.82 15.06 -6.69
C SER A 155 3.05 15.84 -5.38
N ILE A 156 2.00 16.41 -4.78
CA ILE A 156 2.09 17.23 -3.56
C ILE A 156 1.89 16.36 -2.32
N ASP A 157 0.85 15.53 -2.31
CA ASP A 157 0.44 14.66 -1.19
C ASP A 157 0.87 13.19 -1.39
N GLY A 158 1.55 12.88 -2.50
CA GLY A 158 1.97 11.53 -2.86
C GLY A 158 0.88 10.73 -3.59
N PHE A 159 1.23 9.50 -3.94
CA PHE A 159 0.38 8.59 -4.69
C PHE A 159 0.16 7.27 -3.94
N ILE A 160 -1.07 6.78 -3.95
CA ILE A 160 -1.39 5.39 -3.61
C ILE A 160 -1.58 4.60 -4.90
N VAL A 161 -0.86 3.48 -5.01
CA VAL A 161 -0.87 2.59 -6.16
C VAL A 161 -1.76 1.39 -5.87
N THR A 162 -2.65 1.07 -6.81
CA THR A 162 -3.48 -0.14 -6.74
C THR A 162 -3.37 -0.97 -8.02
N PRO A 163 -3.32 -2.30 -7.95
CA PRO A 163 -3.20 -3.17 -9.13
C PRO A 163 -4.47 -3.15 -10.00
N ILE A 164 -4.33 -3.50 -11.28
CA ILE A 164 -5.41 -3.86 -12.22
C ILE A 164 -5.15 -5.27 -12.76
#